data_AF-A0A544VQF4-F1
#
_entry.id   AF-A0A544VQF4-F1
#
_cell.length_a   1.000
_cell.length_b   1.000
_cell.length_c   1.000
_cell.angle_alpha   90.00
_cell.angle_beta   90.00
_cell.angle_gamma   90.00
#
_symmetry.space_group_name_H-M   'P 1'
#
loop_
_entity.id
_entity.type
_entity.pdbx_description
1 polymer ?
#
loop_
_entity_poly.entity_id
_entity_poly.type
_entity_poly.pdbx_seq_one_letter_code
_entity_poly.pdbx_strand_id
1 'polypeptide(L)'
;MAYDLRYDTHVRPVLGGNQVSRTAVLKVAEARARYAEYGTGRGSRPSNERLAADTGYSVRTVQRADVALRLLGVATEVLRGRQRTRTERLASWRVGDRGRGWASVWALHDDAELARQVAAQVPVLSPHPGGSSVRSSSSRRKVVTTGRRRPAGVEKPAWRSRGGPDPGGTRLAVAWRADRDSPRWAHRYTPQAWARLLAGPAQHRWTARDLNALVRDWIGVKGTLPDSPHRPIGLLGAMLAWHGDDTARPAALDDAREAEELATARARVAAARADHARVVAARSAGRAAVGGPGHTAAREVAATIAARALVRRTHTVAADTARHDAAVRAARGLHPDGGNTDQHR
;
A
#
# COMPACT_ATOMS: atom_id res chain seq x y z
N MET A 1 -36.36 -3.38 34.66
CA MET A 1 -37.32 -3.50 33.54
C MET A 1 -37.64 -4.94 33.23
N ALA A 2 -36.80 -5.72 32.53
CA ALA A 2 -37.15 -7.12 32.18
C ALA A 2 -37.52 -8.00 33.40
N TYR A 3 -36.72 -7.95 34.47
CA TYR A 3 -37.02 -8.65 35.73
C TYR A 3 -38.40 -8.25 36.28
N ASP A 4 -38.63 -6.95 36.41
CA ASP A 4 -39.85 -6.41 37.04
C ASP A 4 -41.12 -6.76 36.25
N LEU A 5 -41.02 -6.91 34.93
CA LEU A 5 -42.16 -7.20 34.05
C LEU A 5 -42.43 -8.69 33.85
N ARG A 6 -41.38 -9.53 33.84
CA ARG A 6 -41.48 -10.92 33.38
C ARG A 6 -41.11 -11.96 34.42
N TYR A 7 -40.57 -11.58 35.58
CA TYR A 7 -40.10 -12.56 36.56
C TYR A 7 -41.22 -13.45 37.07
N ASP A 8 -42.32 -12.89 37.56
CA ASP A 8 -43.42 -13.68 38.13
C ASP A 8 -44.14 -14.55 37.09
N THR A 9 -44.18 -14.11 35.82
CA THR A 9 -44.90 -14.79 34.74
C THR A 9 -44.06 -15.83 34.00
N HIS A 10 -42.77 -15.57 33.76
CA HIS A 10 -41.90 -16.40 32.90
C HIS A 10 -40.80 -17.14 33.66
N VAL A 11 -40.35 -16.60 34.80
CA VAL A 11 -39.19 -17.14 35.53
C VAL A 11 -39.62 -17.93 36.74
N ARG A 12 -40.51 -17.36 37.56
CA ARG A 12 -40.94 -17.94 38.84
C ARG A 12 -41.62 -19.31 38.67
N PRO A 13 -42.50 -19.56 37.68
CA PRO A 13 -43.11 -20.88 37.48
C PRO A 13 -42.08 -21.96 37.11
N VAL A 14 -41.03 -21.58 36.36
CA VAL A 14 -40.00 -22.51 35.88
C VAL A 14 -38.95 -22.82 36.96
N LEU A 15 -38.62 -21.85 37.81
CA LEU A 15 -37.63 -22.03 38.88
C LEU A 15 -38.18 -22.76 40.12
N GLY A 16 -39.49 -22.76 40.36
CA GLY A 16 -40.12 -23.47 41.48
C GLY A 16 -39.51 -23.09 42.85
N GLY A 17 -39.00 -24.04 43.63
CA GLY A 17 -38.30 -23.74 44.90
C GLY A 17 -36.94 -23.02 44.75
N ASN A 18 -36.40 -22.92 43.53
CA ASN A 18 -35.08 -22.35 43.26
C ASN A 18 -35.16 -20.86 42.85
N GLN A 19 -35.95 -20.07 43.55
CA GLN A 19 -36.10 -18.64 43.26
C GLN A 19 -34.78 -17.86 43.45
N VAL A 20 -34.68 -16.72 42.78
CA VAL A 20 -33.51 -15.83 42.81
C VAL A 20 -33.93 -14.37 42.88
N SER A 21 -33.35 -13.62 43.83
CA SER A 21 -33.72 -12.22 44.02
C SER A 21 -33.26 -11.33 42.87
N ARG A 22 -33.98 -10.23 42.66
CA ARG A 22 -33.64 -9.18 41.68
C ARG A 22 -32.20 -8.72 41.82
N THR A 23 -31.79 -8.46 43.06
CA THR A 23 -30.43 -8.00 43.39
C THR A 23 -29.39 -9.02 42.98
N ALA A 24 -29.64 -10.31 43.19
CA ALA A 24 -28.72 -11.36 42.78
C ALA A 24 -28.63 -11.47 41.24
N VAL A 25 -29.77 -11.41 40.54
CA VAL A 25 -29.79 -11.42 39.06
C VAL A 25 -29.02 -10.23 38.48
N LEU A 26 -29.24 -9.02 39.01
CA LEU A 26 -28.55 -7.82 38.54
C LEU A 26 -27.03 -7.86 38.81
N LYS A 27 -26.62 -8.27 40.01
CA LYS A 27 -25.19 -8.40 40.36
C LYS A 27 -24.49 -9.45 39.51
N VAL A 28 -25.15 -10.57 39.22
CA VAL A 28 -24.59 -11.62 38.33
C VAL A 28 -24.53 -11.12 36.89
N ALA A 29 -25.55 -10.43 36.40
CA ALA A 29 -25.54 -9.81 35.07
C ALA A 29 -24.42 -8.78 34.93
N GLU A 30 -24.25 -7.90 35.92
CA GLU A 30 -23.16 -6.91 35.96
C GLU A 30 -21.79 -7.59 36.00
N ALA A 31 -21.64 -8.62 36.84
CA ALA A 31 -20.41 -9.41 36.89
C ALA A 31 -20.09 -10.06 35.54
N ARG A 32 -21.10 -10.63 34.88
CA ARG A 32 -20.98 -11.24 33.55
C ARG A 32 -20.65 -10.19 32.48
N ALA A 33 -21.25 -9.00 32.54
CA ALA A 33 -20.99 -7.90 31.60
C ALA A 33 -19.54 -7.41 31.65
N ARG A 34 -18.86 -7.48 32.81
CA ARG A 34 -17.42 -7.16 32.92
C ARG A 34 -16.52 -8.05 32.04
N TYR A 35 -16.98 -9.26 31.72
CA TYR A 35 -16.29 -10.22 30.86
C TYR A 35 -16.81 -10.21 29.42
N ALA A 36 -17.85 -9.45 29.12
CA ALA A 36 -18.44 -9.32 27.80
C ALA A 36 -17.77 -8.19 27.00
N GLU A 37 -17.86 -8.28 25.67
CA GLU A 37 -17.45 -7.20 24.78
C GLU A 37 -18.44 -6.02 24.86
N TYR A 38 -17.92 -4.82 25.18
CA TYR A 38 -18.71 -3.63 25.51
C TYR A 38 -19.76 -3.22 24.46
N GLY A 39 -19.49 -3.44 23.17
CA GLY A 39 -20.39 -3.03 22.08
C GLY A 39 -21.41 -4.08 21.64
N THR A 40 -21.17 -5.35 21.95
CA THR A 40 -21.99 -6.47 21.43
C THR A 40 -22.60 -7.33 22.53
N GLY A 41 -22.12 -7.20 23.78
CA GLY A 41 -22.47 -8.05 24.91
C GLY A 41 -22.01 -9.51 24.76
N ARG A 42 -21.22 -9.82 23.72
CA ARG A 42 -20.80 -11.19 23.38
C ARG A 42 -19.51 -11.59 24.10
N GLY A 43 -19.25 -12.90 24.08
CA GLY A 43 -17.94 -13.42 24.47
C GLY A 43 -17.67 -13.44 25.98
N SER A 44 -18.72 -13.32 26.81
CA SER A 44 -18.60 -13.50 28.25
C SER A 44 -18.33 -14.96 28.58
N ARG A 45 -17.16 -15.23 29.17
CA ARG A 45 -16.64 -16.59 29.46
C ARG A 45 -16.22 -16.86 30.92
N PRO A 46 -16.66 -16.11 31.96
CA PRO A 46 -16.25 -16.43 33.32
C PRO A 46 -16.85 -17.76 33.77
N SER A 47 -16.13 -18.50 34.59
CA SER A 47 -16.66 -19.68 35.28
C SER A 47 -17.68 -19.27 36.34
N ASN A 48 -18.53 -20.21 36.76
CA ASN A 48 -19.52 -19.92 37.81
C ASN A 48 -18.84 -19.68 39.15
N GLU A 49 -17.70 -20.35 39.42
CA GLU A 49 -16.86 -20.12 40.59
C GLU A 49 -16.27 -18.71 40.58
N ARG A 50 -15.86 -18.22 39.40
CA ARG A 50 -15.34 -16.86 39.26
C ARG A 50 -16.44 -15.81 39.47
N LEU A 51 -17.60 -16.00 38.87
CA LEU A 51 -18.77 -15.13 39.10
C LEU A 51 -19.20 -15.14 40.57
N ALA A 52 -19.15 -16.30 41.24
CA ALA A 52 -19.42 -16.42 42.66
C ALA A 52 -18.43 -15.57 43.48
N ALA A 53 -17.13 -15.68 43.20
CA ALA A 53 -16.11 -14.84 43.83
C ALA A 53 -16.28 -13.34 43.55
N ASP A 54 -16.64 -12.97 42.31
CA ASP A 54 -16.79 -11.57 41.88
C ASP A 54 -18.09 -10.91 42.40
N THR A 55 -19.08 -11.70 42.82
CA THR A 55 -20.38 -11.21 43.31
C THR A 55 -20.59 -11.44 44.80
N GLY A 56 -19.80 -12.31 45.42
CA GLY A 56 -19.96 -12.76 46.80
C GLY A 56 -21.11 -13.75 47.00
N TYR A 57 -21.72 -14.26 45.92
CA TYR A 57 -22.80 -15.25 46.00
C TYR A 57 -22.29 -16.68 45.87
N SER A 58 -23.06 -17.65 46.35
CA SER A 58 -22.77 -19.06 46.11
C SER A 58 -22.90 -19.42 44.63
N VAL A 59 -22.12 -20.41 44.17
CA VAL A 59 -22.19 -20.95 42.79
C VAL A 59 -23.61 -21.32 42.40
N ARG A 60 -24.38 -21.92 43.33
CA ARG A 60 -25.78 -22.28 43.11
C ARG A 60 -26.68 -21.05 42.88
N THR A 61 -26.38 -19.91 43.50
CA THR A 61 -27.10 -18.65 43.26
C THR A 61 -26.76 -18.04 41.91
N VAL A 62 -25.49 -18.12 41.50
CA VAL A 62 -25.06 -17.73 40.14
C VAL A 62 -25.77 -18.57 39.07
N GLN A 63 -25.83 -19.89 39.24
CA GLN A 63 -26.53 -20.79 38.32
C GLN A 63 -28.02 -20.46 38.21
N ARG A 64 -28.69 -20.17 39.34
CA ARG A 64 -30.10 -19.74 39.35
C ARG A 64 -30.29 -18.40 38.64
N ALA A 65 -29.39 -17.45 38.88
CA ALA A 65 -29.41 -16.16 38.20
C ALA A 65 -29.21 -16.32 36.68
N ASP A 66 -28.32 -17.20 36.24
CA ASP A 66 -28.10 -17.50 34.82
C ASP A 66 -29.32 -18.15 34.15
N VAL A 67 -30.03 -19.04 34.86
CA VAL A 67 -31.33 -19.55 34.41
C VAL A 67 -32.33 -18.40 34.27
N ALA A 68 -32.44 -17.53 35.27
CA ALA A 68 -33.34 -16.38 35.22
C ALA A 68 -33.00 -15.44 34.06
N LEU A 69 -31.73 -15.14 33.80
CA LEU A 69 -31.30 -14.30 32.68
C LEU A 69 -31.68 -14.88 31.31
N ARG A 70 -31.62 -16.20 31.15
CA ARG A 70 -32.10 -16.89 29.93
C ARG A 70 -33.61 -16.78 29.77
N LEU A 71 -34.35 -17.07 30.83
CA LEU A 71 -35.82 -17.04 30.81
C LEU A 71 -36.38 -15.63 30.63
N LEU A 72 -35.68 -14.61 31.13
CA LEU A 72 -35.99 -13.20 30.90
C LEU A 72 -35.65 -12.71 29.49
N GLY A 73 -35.01 -13.53 28.65
CA GLY A 73 -34.64 -13.15 27.28
C GLY A 73 -33.54 -12.09 27.18
N VAL A 74 -32.73 -11.91 28.24
CA VAL A 74 -31.67 -10.90 28.31
C VAL A 74 -30.26 -11.48 28.22
N ALA A 75 -30.13 -12.81 28.22
CA ALA A 75 -28.87 -13.47 27.97
C ALA A 75 -29.08 -14.80 27.26
N THR A 76 -28.25 -15.07 26.26
CA THR A 76 -28.20 -16.34 25.56
C THR A 76 -26.90 -17.07 25.87
N GLU A 77 -27.02 -18.33 26.23
CA GLU A 77 -25.87 -19.24 26.34
C GLU A 77 -25.61 -19.86 24.96
N VAL A 78 -24.65 -19.29 24.23
CA VAL A 78 -24.36 -19.59 22.83
C VAL A 78 -23.72 -20.96 22.67
N LEU A 79 -22.81 -21.34 23.58
CA LEU A 79 -22.14 -22.65 23.56
C LEU A 79 -22.04 -23.15 24.99
N ARG A 80 -22.71 -24.27 25.28
CA ARG A 80 -22.64 -24.97 26.57
C ARG A 80 -21.40 -25.84 26.61
N GLY A 81 -20.61 -25.73 27.68
CA GLY A 81 -19.57 -26.72 27.98
C GLY A 81 -18.55 -26.98 26.86
N ARG A 82 -18.15 -25.95 26.11
CA ARG A 82 -17.05 -26.13 25.14
C ARG A 82 -15.71 -26.14 25.85
N GLN A 83 -14.76 -26.87 25.27
CA GLN A 83 -13.37 -26.75 25.67
C GLN A 83 -12.81 -25.40 25.19
N ARG A 84 -12.21 -24.64 26.10
CA ARG A 84 -11.51 -23.38 25.83
C ARG A 84 -10.29 -23.65 24.96
N THR A 85 -10.08 -22.80 23.96
CA THR A 85 -8.87 -22.86 23.13
C THR A 85 -7.63 -22.49 23.96
N ARG A 86 -6.42 -22.83 23.48
CA ARG A 86 -5.16 -22.46 24.15
C ARG A 86 -5.09 -20.96 24.44
N THR A 87 -5.49 -20.12 23.49
CA THR A 87 -5.51 -18.66 23.64
C THR A 87 -6.50 -18.21 24.71
N GLU A 88 -7.69 -18.81 24.76
CA GLU A 88 -8.70 -18.51 25.78
C GLU A 88 -8.25 -18.95 27.18
N ARG A 89 -7.55 -20.08 27.31
CA ARG A 89 -6.95 -20.54 28.57
C ARG A 89 -5.87 -19.58 29.07
N LEU A 90 -4.97 -19.12 28.19
CA LEU A 90 -3.94 -18.14 28.55
C LEU A 90 -4.54 -16.78 28.95
N ALA A 91 -5.61 -16.33 28.29
CA ALA A 91 -6.33 -15.13 28.68
C ALA A 91 -7.04 -15.28 30.04
N SER A 92 -7.63 -16.45 30.31
CA SER A 92 -8.27 -16.78 31.59
C SER A 92 -7.26 -16.80 32.74
N TRP A 93 -6.08 -17.37 32.50
CA TRP A 93 -4.97 -17.39 33.46
C TRP A 93 -4.54 -15.98 33.87
N ARG A 94 -4.48 -15.03 32.93
CA ARG A 94 -4.12 -13.63 33.23
C ARG A 94 -5.12 -12.92 34.13
N VAL A 95 -6.37 -13.39 34.18
CA VAL A 95 -7.43 -12.85 35.05
C VAL A 95 -7.73 -13.76 36.26
N GLY A 96 -6.84 -14.71 36.55
CA GLY A 96 -6.90 -15.58 37.73
C GLY A 96 -7.91 -16.72 37.65
N ASP A 97 -8.50 -16.99 36.48
CA ASP A 97 -9.40 -18.13 36.27
C ASP A 97 -8.60 -19.39 35.88
N ARG A 98 -8.45 -20.30 36.84
CA ARG A 98 -7.71 -21.57 36.72
C ARG A 98 -8.59 -22.77 36.33
N GLY A 99 -9.82 -22.54 35.84
CA GLY A 99 -10.73 -23.62 35.48
C GLY A 99 -10.14 -24.58 34.44
N ARG A 100 -10.49 -25.88 34.53
CA ARG A 100 -10.00 -27.01 33.70
C ARG A 100 -10.34 -26.90 32.19
N GLY A 101 -10.84 -25.76 31.74
CA GLY A 101 -11.03 -25.44 30.33
C GLY A 101 -12.47 -25.60 29.82
N TRP A 102 -13.46 -25.91 30.66
CA TRP A 102 -14.86 -26.00 30.25
C TRP A 102 -15.58 -24.72 30.68
N ALA A 103 -16.07 -23.93 29.72
CA ALA A 103 -16.83 -22.73 30.05
C ALA A 103 -17.94 -22.50 29.03
N SER A 104 -19.12 -22.17 29.55
CA SER A 104 -20.22 -21.72 28.73
C SER A 104 -19.97 -20.30 28.22
N VAL A 105 -20.32 -20.04 26.97
CA VAL A 105 -20.17 -18.71 26.37
C VAL A 105 -21.50 -18.02 26.32
N TRP A 106 -21.51 -16.83 26.91
CA TRP A 106 -22.70 -16.04 27.07
C TRP A 106 -22.64 -14.80 26.20
N ALA A 107 -23.79 -14.45 25.65
CA ALA A 107 -24.06 -13.17 25.03
C ALA A 107 -25.17 -12.49 25.84
N LEU A 108 -24.86 -11.34 26.44
CA LEU A 108 -25.86 -10.48 27.04
C LEU A 108 -26.44 -9.59 25.94
N HIS A 109 -27.74 -9.41 25.94
CA HIS A 109 -28.43 -8.57 24.97
C HIS A 109 -29.67 -7.96 25.61
N ASP A 110 -30.11 -6.83 25.07
CA ASP A 110 -31.42 -6.31 25.42
C ASP A 110 -32.50 -7.27 24.88
N ASP A 111 -33.62 -7.33 25.60
CA ASP A 111 -34.79 -8.07 25.12
C ASP A 111 -35.37 -7.31 23.93
N ALA A 112 -35.29 -7.91 22.73
CA ALA A 112 -35.72 -7.28 21.49
C ALA A 112 -37.23 -7.00 21.46
N GLU A 113 -38.04 -7.77 22.19
CA GLU A 113 -39.47 -7.57 22.30
C GLU A 113 -39.79 -6.41 23.24
N LEU A 114 -39.08 -6.32 24.37
CA LEU A 114 -39.15 -5.17 25.27
C LEU A 114 -38.64 -3.90 24.60
N ALA A 115 -37.56 -3.97 23.83
CA ALA A 115 -37.03 -2.84 23.06
C ALA A 115 -38.04 -2.37 22.01
N ARG A 116 -38.77 -3.30 21.36
CA ARG A 116 -39.88 -2.98 20.44
C ARG A 116 -41.08 -2.37 21.16
N GLN A 117 -41.48 -2.90 22.32
CA GLN A 117 -42.58 -2.35 23.12
C GLN A 117 -42.27 -0.96 23.65
N VAL A 118 -41.04 -0.71 24.11
CA VAL A 118 -40.57 0.62 24.51
C VAL A 118 -40.50 1.56 23.31
N ALA A 119 -39.98 1.11 22.17
CA ALA A 119 -39.95 1.91 20.94
C ALA A 119 -41.36 2.24 20.41
N ALA A 120 -42.35 1.37 20.62
CA ALA A 120 -43.74 1.62 20.28
C ALA A 120 -44.44 2.60 21.25
N GLN A 121 -43.97 2.69 22.49
CA GLN A 121 -44.48 3.62 23.51
C GLN A 121 -43.81 5.00 23.48
N VAL A 122 -42.67 5.14 22.80
CA VAL A 122 -41.98 6.41 22.60
C VAL A 122 -42.40 6.99 21.25
N PRO A 123 -42.97 8.21 21.18
CA PRO A 123 -43.31 8.83 19.90
C PRO A 123 -42.05 9.02 19.05
N VAL A 124 -41.98 8.32 17.93
CA VAL A 124 -40.93 8.51 16.92
C VAL A 124 -41.19 9.86 16.24
N LEU A 125 -40.43 10.88 16.60
CA LEU A 125 -40.39 12.13 15.83
C LEU A 125 -39.86 11.82 14.43
N SER A 126 -40.67 12.08 13.41
CA SER A 126 -40.38 11.74 12.02
C SER A 126 -39.04 12.33 11.57
N PRO A 127 -38.22 11.60 10.78
CA PRO A 127 -37.06 12.18 10.14
C PRO A 127 -37.55 13.11 9.02
N HIS A 128 -37.58 14.42 9.27
CA HIS A 128 -37.87 15.42 8.25
C HIS A 128 -36.81 15.39 7.13
N PRO A 129 -37.22 15.39 5.84
CA PRO A 129 -36.32 15.40 4.70
C PRO A 129 -35.89 16.85 4.41
N GLY A 130 -34.60 17.06 4.15
CA GLY A 130 -34.06 18.35 3.72
C GLY A 130 -32.99 18.89 4.66
N GLY A 131 -31.75 18.94 4.16
CA GLY A 131 -30.62 19.52 4.87
C GLY A 131 -30.90 20.97 5.28
N SER A 132 -30.75 21.25 6.57
CA SER A 132 -30.75 22.63 7.08
C SER A 132 -29.32 23.08 7.33
N SER A 133 -28.98 24.24 6.78
CA SER A 133 -27.69 24.94 6.91
C SER A 133 -27.58 25.74 8.21
N VAL A 134 -28.18 25.24 9.29
CA VAL A 134 -28.11 25.86 10.62
C VAL A 134 -27.36 24.91 11.52
N ARG A 135 -26.16 25.30 11.96
CA ARG A 135 -25.43 24.57 13.00
C ARG A 135 -26.32 24.53 14.24
N SER A 136 -26.94 23.38 14.50
CA SER A 136 -27.63 23.12 15.75
C SER A 136 -26.60 23.15 16.88
N SER A 137 -26.48 24.31 17.54
CA SER A 137 -25.82 24.44 18.83
C SER A 137 -26.48 23.44 19.78
N SER A 138 -25.69 22.50 20.32
CA SER A 138 -26.18 21.51 21.27
C SER A 138 -26.60 22.20 22.56
N SER A 139 -27.90 22.50 22.64
CA SER A 139 -28.57 22.97 23.85
C SER A 139 -28.24 22.05 25.04
N ARG A 140 -27.65 22.63 26.09
CA ARG A 140 -27.21 21.96 27.33
C ARG A 140 -28.37 21.66 28.31
N ARG A 141 -29.58 21.38 27.83
CA ARG A 141 -30.70 20.97 28.67
C ARG A 141 -31.24 19.61 28.24
N LYS A 142 -30.41 18.59 28.46
CA LYS A 142 -30.90 17.22 28.67
C LYS A 142 -30.70 16.91 30.15
N VAL A 143 -31.78 17.05 30.93
CA VAL A 143 -31.89 16.44 32.25
C VAL A 143 -31.97 14.94 32.00
N VAL A 144 -30.80 14.29 31.96
CA VAL A 144 -30.66 12.84 31.98
C VAL A 144 -30.51 12.45 33.45
N THR A 145 -31.54 11.83 33.99
CA THR A 145 -31.56 11.18 35.30
C THR A 145 -30.73 9.90 35.27
N THR A 146 -29.44 10.02 34.97
CA THR A 146 -28.39 9.08 35.36
C THR A 146 -27.11 9.91 35.49
N GLY A 147 -26.78 10.29 36.72
CA GLY A 147 -25.59 11.07 37.01
C GLY A 147 -24.34 10.39 36.44
N ARG A 148 -23.52 11.15 35.72
CA ARG A 148 -22.13 10.79 35.44
C ARG A 148 -21.37 10.67 36.76
N ARG A 149 -21.48 9.55 37.46
CA ARG A 149 -20.47 9.13 38.43
C ARG A 149 -19.35 8.45 37.65
N ARG A 150 -18.31 9.22 37.32
CA ARG A 150 -16.98 8.65 37.15
C ARG A 150 -16.59 8.07 38.52
N PRO A 151 -16.29 6.76 38.64
CA PRO A 151 -15.70 6.25 39.87
C PRO A 151 -14.28 6.82 39.97
N ALA A 152 -14.00 7.54 41.05
CA ALA A 152 -12.66 7.63 41.59
C ALA A 152 -12.34 6.24 42.15
N GLY A 153 -11.54 5.47 41.44
CA GLY A 153 -11.28 4.07 41.77
C GLY A 153 -10.42 3.41 40.72
N VAL A 154 -9.11 3.35 41.04
CA VAL A 154 -8.01 2.78 40.28
C VAL A 154 -7.84 3.46 38.92
N GLU A 155 -6.70 4.15 38.74
CA GLU A 155 -6.21 4.45 37.41
C GLU A 155 -6.22 3.15 36.62
N LYS A 156 -7.28 2.95 35.81
CA LYS A 156 -7.19 2.03 34.69
C LYS A 156 -5.95 2.53 33.96
N PRO A 157 -4.91 1.70 33.76
CA PRO A 157 -3.80 2.12 32.92
C PRO A 157 -4.51 2.62 31.67
N ALA A 158 -4.25 3.88 31.31
CA ALA A 158 -4.91 4.49 30.17
C ALA A 158 -5.00 3.37 29.14
N TRP A 159 -6.21 3.05 28.66
CA TRP A 159 -6.27 2.37 27.39
C TRP A 159 -5.56 3.37 26.52
N ARG A 160 -4.23 3.19 26.37
CA ARG A 160 -3.41 3.88 25.40
C ARG A 160 -4.30 3.68 24.21
N SER A 161 -4.93 4.77 23.75
CA SER A 161 -5.70 4.74 22.53
C SER A 161 -4.75 4.00 21.62
N ARG A 162 -5.03 2.72 21.32
CA ARG A 162 -4.17 1.96 20.40
C ARG A 162 -4.17 2.90 19.23
N GLY A 163 -2.99 3.45 18.94
CA GLY A 163 -2.88 4.69 18.17
C GLY A 163 -3.83 4.60 16.99
N GLY A 164 -4.48 5.72 16.65
CA GLY A 164 -5.27 5.77 15.42
C GLY A 164 -4.52 5.08 14.26
N PRO A 165 -5.24 4.58 13.24
CA PRO A 165 -4.69 3.72 12.19
C PRO A 165 -3.24 4.08 11.85
N ASP A 166 -2.33 3.10 11.90
CA ASP A 166 -0.88 3.36 11.78
C ASP A 166 -0.63 4.31 10.60
N PRO A 167 -0.05 5.50 10.83
CA PRO A 167 0.02 6.52 9.79
C PRO A 167 0.93 6.07 8.64
N GLY A 168 1.94 5.24 8.90
CA GLY A 168 2.80 4.66 7.87
C GLY A 168 2.05 3.65 7.02
N GLY A 169 1.41 2.67 7.64
CA GLY A 169 0.59 1.68 6.96
C GLY A 169 -0.60 2.29 6.22
N THR A 170 -1.18 3.37 6.74
CA THR A 170 -2.25 4.11 6.05
C THR A 170 -1.73 4.78 4.77
N ARG A 171 -0.56 5.44 4.82
CA ARG A 171 0.05 6.05 3.62
C ARG A 171 0.41 5.00 2.58
N LEU A 172 1.00 3.88 3.01
CA LEU A 172 1.31 2.77 2.12
C LEU A 172 0.05 2.19 1.48
N ALA A 173 -1.04 2.04 2.24
CA ALA A 173 -2.34 1.61 1.71
C ALA A 173 -2.92 2.60 0.70
N VAL A 174 -2.77 3.91 0.92
CA VAL A 174 -3.22 4.95 -0.04
C VAL A 174 -2.42 4.84 -1.32
N ALA A 175 -1.08 4.78 -1.23
CA ALA A 175 -0.21 4.66 -2.39
C ALA A 175 -0.49 3.39 -3.19
N TRP A 176 -0.60 2.24 -2.51
CA TRP A 176 -0.92 0.96 -3.13
C TRP A 176 -2.28 1.00 -3.84
N ARG A 177 -3.32 1.51 -3.19
CA ARG A 177 -4.65 1.64 -3.84
C ARG A 177 -4.70 2.68 -4.97
N ALA A 178 -3.69 3.52 -5.14
CA ALA A 178 -3.60 4.47 -6.24
C ALA A 178 -2.75 3.94 -7.40
N ASP A 179 -1.97 2.89 -7.15
CA ASP A 179 -1.07 2.29 -8.13
C ASP A 179 -1.88 1.51 -9.18
N ARG A 180 -1.48 1.67 -10.44
CA ARG A 180 -2.19 1.10 -11.60
C ARG A 180 -2.10 -0.43 -11.64
N ASP A 181 -1.04 -1.00 -11.07
CA ASP A 181 -0.75 -2.44 -11.12
C ASP A 181 -1.37 -3.17 -9.91
N SER A 182 -2.10 -2.44 -9.05
CA SER A 182 -2.73 -3.02 -7.87
C SER A 182 -4.00 -3.79 -8.18
N PRO A 183 -4.22 -4.95 -7.53
CA PRO A 183 -5.37 -5.79 -7.82
C PRO A 183 -6.68 -5.09 -7.41
N ARG A 184 -7.73 -5.29 -8.19
CA ARG A 184 -9.04 -4.62 -8.01
C ARG A 184 -9.62 -4.77 -6.60
N TRP A 185 -9.38 -5.91 -5.95
CA TRP A 185 -9.86 -6.16 -4.60
C TRP A 185 -9.18 -5.31 -3.52
N ALA A 186 -8.01 -4.71 -3.79
CA ALA A 186 -7.35 -3.77 -2.87
C ALA A 186 -8.20 -2.51 -2.63
N HIS A 187 -8.95 -2.07 -3.66
CA HIS A 187 -9.78 -0.86 -3.60
C HIS A 187 -11.07 -1.06 -2.79
N ARG A 188 -11.52 -2.31 -2.60
CA ARG A 188 -12.79 -2.65 -1.92
C ARG A 188 -12.82 -2.23 -0.45
N TYR A 189 -11.66 -2.10 0.19
CA TYR A 189 -11.54 -1.65 1.58
C TYR A 189 -10.88 -0.28 1.68
N THR A 190 -11.24 0.46 2.73
CA THR A 190 -10.63 1.75 3.06
C THR A 190 -9.15 1.60 3.41
N PRO A 191 -8.30 2.62 3.17
CA PRO A 191 -6.88 2.58 3.56
C PRO A 191 -6.64 2.23 5.03
N GLN A 192 -7.52 2.70 5.92
CA GLN A 192 -7.46 2.45 7.36
C GLN A 192 -7.65 0.97 7.73
N ALA A 193 -8.41 0.22 6.91
CA ALA A 193 -8.61 -1.22 7.10
C ALA A 193 -7.34 -2.02 6.81
N TRP A 194 -6.48 -1.51 5.93
CA TRP A 194 -5.17 -2.08 5.59
C TRP A 194 -4.06 -1.64 6.54
N ALA A 195 -4.21 -0.49 7.19
CA ALA A 195 -3.15 0.19 7.93
C ALA A 195 -2.44 -0.70 8.95
N ARG A 196 -3.19 -1.52 9.71
CA ARG A 196 -2.58 -2.41 10.70
C ARG A 196 -1.74 -3.51 10.08
N LEU A 197 -2.19 -4.04 8.93
CA LEU A 197 -1.50 -5.11 8.24
C LEU A 197 -0.22 -4.60 7.56
N LEU A 198 -0.26 -3.37 7.06
CA LEU A 198 0.84 -2.73 6.35
C LEU A 198 1.79 -1.94 7.25
N ALA A 199 1.57 -1.93 8.58
CA ALA A 199 2.40 -1.17 9.51
C ALA A 199 3.85 -1.67 9.56
N GLY A 200 4.06 -3.00 9.57
CA GLY A 200 5.40 -3.61 9.51
C GLY A 200 6.13 -3.29 8.20
N PRO A 201 5.55 -3.62 7.04
CA PRO A 201 6.09 -3.23 5.73
C PRO A 201 6.41 -1.74 5.61
N ALA A 202 5.53 -0.87 6.11
CA ALA A 202 5.74 0.58 6.07
C ALA A 202 6.95 1.04 6.92
N GLN A 203 7.21 0.39 8.05
CA GLN A 203 8.41 0.67 8.86
C GLN A 203 9.70 0.34 8.11
N HIS A 204 9.66 -0.69 7.26
CA HIS A 204 10.76 -1.11 6.40
C HIS A 204 10.75 -0.41 5.03
N ARG A 205 10.03 0.72 4.91
CA ARG A 205 9.97 1.56 3.70
C ARG A 205 9.50 0.82 2.45
N TRP A 206 8.61 -0.15 2.62
CA TRP A 206 7.94 -0.76 1.48
C TRP A 206 7.13 0.29 0.71
N THR A 207 7.05 0.09 -0.59
CA THR A 207 6.32 0.92 -1.54
C THR A 207 5.12 0.15 -2.11
N ALA A 208 4.26 0.82 -2.87
CA ALA A 208 3.20 0.16 -3.63
C ALA A 208 3.74 -0.91 -4.59
N ARG A 209 4.91 -0.64 -5.20
CA ARG A 209 5.61 -1.57 -6.10
C ARG A 209 6.04 -2.85 -5.38
N ASP A 210 6.52 -2.74 -4.15
CA ASP A 210 6.88 -3.90 -3.30
C ASP A 210 5.66 -4.79 -3.02
N LEU A 211 4.51 -4.19 -2.72
CA LEU A 211 3.26 -4.95 -2.52
C LEU A 211 2.78 -5.62 -3.81
N ASN A 212 2.89 -4.95 -4.95
CA ASN A 212 2.54 -5.54 -6.23
C ASN A 212 3.52 -6.64 -6.66
N ALA A 213 4.82 -6.51 -6.33
CA ALA A 213 5.81 -7.57 -6.51
C ALA A 213 5.47 -8.78 -5.65
N LEU A 214 5.16 -8.59 -4.37
CA LEU A 214 4.71 -9.67 -3.48
C LEU A 214 3.49 -10.42 -4.04
N VAL A 215 2.50 -9.70 -4.59
CA VAL A 215 1.32 -10.32 -5.21
C VAL A 215 1.73 -11.14 -6.44
N ARG A 216 2.64 -10.64 -7.29
CA ARG A 216 3.14 -11.38 -8.46
C ARG A 216 3.93 -12.61 -8.06
N ASP A 217 4.80 -12.52 -7.06
CA ASP A 217 5.59 -13.65 -6.56
C ASP A 217 4.69 -14.74 -5.98
N TRP A 218 3.66 -14.33 -5.22
CA TRP A 218 2.63 -15.24 -4.74
C TRP A 218 1.93 -15.96 -5.90
N ILE A 219 1.59 -15.25 -6.99
CA ILE A 219 0.99 -15.86 -8.17
C ILE A 219 1.96 -16.85 -8.83
N GLY A 220 3.23 -16.49 -8.97
CA GLY A 220 4.25 -17.35 -9.54
C GLY A 220 4.45 -18.66 -8.78
N VAL A 221 4.33 -18.63 -7.45
CA VAL A 221 4.57 -19.79 -6.58
C VAL A 221 3.29 -20.59 -6.27
N LYS A 222 2.15 -19.93 -6.06
CA LYS A 222 0.89 -20.57 -5.64
C LYS A 222 -0.13 -20.72 -6.75
N GLY A 223 0.16 -20.20 -7.95
CA GLY A 223 -0.75 -20.23 -9.09
C GLY A 223 -1.72 -19.04 -9.10
N THR A 224 -2.94 -19.26 -9.57
CA THR A 224 -3.88 -18.18 -9.87
C THR A 224 -4.40 -17.43 -8.64
N LEU A 225 -4.52 -16.11 -8.79
CA LEU A 225 -5.17 -15.22 -7.83
C LEU A 225 -6.64 -15.01 -8.23
N PRO A 226 -7.61 -15.16 -7.31
CA PRO A 226 -9.00 -14.81 -7.60
C PRO A 226 -9.15 -13.30 -7.84
N ASP A 227 -9.89 -12.92 -8.88
CA ASP A 227 -10.22 -11.51 -9.16
C ASP A 227 -11.02 -10.85 -8.02
N SER A 228 -11.80 -11.65 -7.30
CA SER A 228 -12.63 -11.21 -6.17
C SER A 228 -12.52 -12.19 -4.99
N PRO A 229 -11.46 -12.12 -4.18
CA PRO A 229 -11.29 -12.99 -3.03
C PRO A 229 -12.33 -12.70 -1.95
N HIS A 230 -12.86 -13.75 -1.32
CA HIS A 230 -13.85 -13.62 -0.25
C HIS A 230 -13.26 -12.95 1.01
N ARG A 231 -11.95 -13.07 1.23
CA ARG A 231 -11.23 -12.43 2.36
C ARG A 231 -9.98 -11.70 1.90
N PRO A 232 -10.10 -10.51 1.27
CA PRO A 232 -8.95 -9.78 0.73
C PRO A 232 -7.91 -9.40 1.79
N ILE A 233 -8.34 -8.95 2.97
CA ILE A 233 -7.45 -8.62 4.09
C ILE A 233 -6.71 -9.85 4.60
N GLY A 234 -7.40 -10.99 4.72
CA GLY A 234 -6.79 -12.25 5.12
C GLY A 234 -5.81 -12.80 4.09
N LEU A 235 -6.13 -12.64 2.80
CA LEU A 235 -5.28 -13.05 1.69
C LEU A 235 -3.96 -12.27 1.67
N LEU A 236 -4.02 -10.94 1.76
CA LEU A 236 -2.80 -10.12 1.85
C LEU A 236 -2.00 -10.47 3.12
N GLY A 237 -2.69 -10.77 4.23
CA GLY A 237 -2.02 -11.24 5.43
C GLY A 237 -1.33 -12.59 5.27
N ALA A 238 -1.89 -13.49 4.47
CA ALA A 238 -1.26 -14.77 4.14
C ALA A 238 -0.04 -14.56 3.22
N MET A 239 -0.10 -13.63 2.27
CA MET A 239 1.03 -13.25 1.41
C MET A 239 2.19 -12.69 2.22
N LEU A 240 1.91 -11.75 3.14
CA LEU A 240 2.93 -11.17 4.02
C LEU A 240 3.52 -12.22 4.97
N ALA A 241 2.69 -13.10 5.52
CA ALA A 241 3.17 -14.19 6.37
C ALA A 241 4.02 -15.22 5.62
N TRP A 242 3.72 -15.48 4.34
CA TRP A 242 4.52 -16.34 3.48
C TRP A 242 5.87 -15.72 3.11
N HIS A 243 5.88 -14.40 2.86
CA HIS A 243 7.12 -13.66 2.64
C HIS A 243 8.02 -13.68 3.88
N GLY A 244 7.42 -13.55 5.07
CA GLY A 244 8.06 -13.88 6.35
C GLY A 244 9.10 -12.88 6.86
N ASP A 245 9.62 -12.00 5.99
CA ASP A 245 10.61 -10.98 6.34
C ASP A 245 10.27 -9.60 5.78
N ASP A 246 9.81 -8.70 6.65
CA ASP A 246 9.50 -7.32 6.26
C ASP A 246 10.77 -6.50 5.92
N THR A 247 11.99 -6.93 6.27
CA THR A 247 13.22 -6.22 5.90
C THR A 247 13.61 -6.46 4.44
N ALA A 248 13.30 -7.64 3.90
CA ALA A 248 13.55 -8.02 2.53
C ALA A 248 12.46 -7.44 1.61
N ARG A 249 12.68 -6.21 1.11
CA ARG A 249 11.76 -5.54 0.18
C ARG A 249 11.66 -6.28 -1.17
N PRO A 250 10.48 -6.79 -1.57
CA PRO A 250 10.32 -7.58 -2.80
C PRO A 250 10.80 -6.91 -4.08
N ALA A 251 10.61 -5.60 -4.26
CA ALA A 251 10.99 -4.89 -5.48
C ALA A 251 12.42 -4.30 -5.43
N ALA A 252 13.15 -4.45 -4.32
CA ALA A 252 14.43 -3.75 -4.13
C ALA A 252 15.52 -4.13 -5.15
N LEU A 253 15.54 -5.38 -5.62
CA LEU A 253 16.51 -5.82 -6.63
C LEU A 253 16.22 -5.18 -8.00
N ASP A 254 14.94 -5.10 -8.38
CA ASP A 254 14.55 -4.48 -9.65
C ASP A 254 14.75 -2.96 -9.59
N ASP A 255 14.43 -2.31 -8.46
CA ASP A 255 14.73 -0.89 -8.23
C ASP A 255 16.24 -0.61 -8.39
N ALA A 256 17.10 -1.49 -7.87
CA ALA A 256 18.55 -1.35 -7.98
C ALA A 256 19.06 -1.48 -9.44
N ARG A 257 18.52 -2.45 -10.18
CA ARG A 257 18.82 -2.64 -11.61
C ARG A 257 18.41 -1.41 -12.43
N GLU A 258 17.18 -0.94 -12.25
CA GLU A 258 16.68 0.26 -12.95
C GLU A 258 17.50 1.51 -12.60
N ALA A 259 17.92 1.66 -11.35
CA ALA A 259 18.78 2.77 -10.92
C ALA A 259 20.15 2.74 -11.61
N GLU A 260 20.74 1.55 -11.77
CA GLU A 260 22.01 1.35 -12.50
C GLU A 260 21.86 1.66 -13.99
N GLU A 261 20.77 1.21 -14.62
CA GLU A 261 20.46 1.52 -16.01
C GLU A 261 20.27 3.03 -16.23
N LEU A 262 19.55 3.70 -15.33
CA LEU A 262 19.37 5.15 -15.37
C LEU A 262 20.67 5.91 -15.15
N ALA A 263 21.53 5.45 -14.24
CA ALA A 263 22.86 6.03 -14.01
C ALA A 263 23.72 5.90 -15.27
N THR A 264 23.70 4.72 -15.90
CA THR A 264 24.41 4.44 -17.16
C THR A 264 23.89 5.33 -18.29
N ALA A 265 22.57 5.45 -18.44
CA ALA A 265 21.96 6.32 -19.45
C ALA A 265 22.34 7.80 -19.24
N ARG A 266 22.32 8.28 -17.99
CA ARG A 266 22.75 9.64 -17.64
C ARG A 266 24.23 9.86 -17.96
N ALA A 267 25.09 8.89 -17.68
CA ALA A 267 26.51 8.94 -18.01
C ALA A 267 26.74 9.04 -19.53
N ARG A 268 26.00 8.26 -20.34
CA ARG A 268 26.07 8.34 -21.81
C ARG A 268 25.66 9.72 -22.33
N VAL A 269 24.57 10.28 -21.81
CA VAL A 269 24.11 11.62 -22.22
C VAL A 269 25.12 12.70 -21.81
N ALA A 270 25.71 12.59 -20.62
CA ALA A 270 26.75 13.51 -20.16
C ALA A 270 28.00 13.43 -21.05
N ALA A 271 28.46 12.23 -21.40
CA ALA A 271 29.58 12.01 -22.31
C ALA A 271 29.30 12.60 -23.70
N ALA A 272 28.13 12.34 -24.28
CA ALA A 272 27.74 12.90 -25.58
C ALA A 272 27.71 14.44 -25.57
N ARG A 273 27.24 15.06 -24.48
CA ARG A 273 27.27 16.52 -24.32
C ARG A 273 28.69 17.07 -24.22
N ALA A 274 29.56 16.39 -23.48
CA ALA A 274 30.97 16.76 -23.37
C ALA A 274 31.69 16.64 -24.74
N ASP A 275 31.42 15.57 -25.49
CA ASP A 275 31.96 15.37 -26.84
C ASP A 275 31.50 16.45 -27.80
N HIS A 276 30.21 16.76 -27.78
CA HIS A 276 29.67 17.85 -28.59
C HIS A 276 30.35 19.18 -28.27
N ALA A 277 30.51 19.51 -26.98
CA ALA A 277 31.19 20.73 -26.56
C ALA A 277 32.66 20.77 -27.04
N ARG A 278 33.39 19.65 -26.95
CA ARG A 278 34.77 19.53 -27.46
C ARG A 278 34.84 19.76 -28.97
N VAL A 279 33.94 19.14 -29.73
CA VAL A 279 33.88 19.30 -31.20
C VAL A 279 33.53 20.74 -31.59
N VAL A 280 32.58 21.38 -30.89
CA VAL A 280 32.23 22.78 -31.12
C VAL A 280 33.41 23.70 -30.85
N ALA A 281 34.12 23.51 -29.73
CA ALA A 281 35.31 24.28 -29.39
C ALA A 281 36.45 24.10 -30.41
N ALA A 282 36.69 22.86 -30.87
CA ALA A 282 37.67 22.59 -31.91
C ALA A 282 37.29 23.26 -33.24
N ARG A 283 36.01 23.25 -33.62
CA ARG A 283 35.52 23.95 -34.82
C ARG A 283 35.63 25.47 -34.70
N SER A 284 35.38 26.05 -33.53
CA SER A 284 35.55 27.50 -33.33
C SER A 284 37.03 27.88 -33.40
N ALA A 285 37.92 27.10 -32.78
CA ALA A 285 39.37 27.30 -32.87
C ALA A 285 39.88 27.17 -34.31
N GLY A 286 39.43 26.13 -35.04
CA GLY A 286 39.77 25.94 -36.45
C GLY A 286 39.29 27.08 -37.33
N ARG A 287 38.06 27.58 -37.11
CA ARG A 287 37.53 28.76 -37.82
C ARG A 287 38.34 30.02 -37.52
N ALA A 288 38.74 30.24 -36.27
CA ALA A 288 39.58 31.38 -35.89
C ALA A 288 41.00 31.30 -36.50
N ALA A 289 41.51 30.09 -36.75
CA ALA A 289 42.81 29.88 -37.38
C ALA A 289 42.81 30.08 -38.91
N VAL A 290 41.64 30.16 -39.56
CA VAL A 290 41.55 30.46 -40.99
C VAL A 290 42.11 31.86 -41.26
N GLY A 291 43.10 31.94 -42.16
CA GLY A 291 43.83 33.19 -42.42
C GLY A 291 44.98 33.47 -41.45
N GLY A 292 45.24 32.59 -40.48
CA GLY A 292 46.42 32.66 -39.62
C GLY A 292 47.72 32.28 -40.36
N PRO A 293 48.90 32.52 -39.75
CA PRO A 293 50.21 32.37 -40.41
C PRO A 293 50.46 30.97 -41.01
N GLY A 294 49.99 29.92 -40.33
CA GLY A 294 50.09 28.55 -40.85
C GLY A 294 49.17 28.29 -42.05
N HIS A 295 47.95 28.83 -42.03
CA HIS A 295 47.01 28.71 -43.14
C HIS A 295 47.49 29.50 -44.37
N THR A 296 48.08 30.69 -44.18
CA THR A 296 48.66 31.48 -45.26
C THR A 296 49.88 30.78 -45.87
N ALA A 297 50.82 30.29 -45.04
CA ALA A 297 51.98 29.55 -45.50
C ALA A 297 51.60 28.29 -46.29
N ALA A 298 50.61 27.52 -45.82
CA ALA A 298 50.10 26.36 -46.54
C ALA A 298 49.51 26.74 -47.91
N ARG A 299 48.82 27.89 -47.99
CA ARG A 299 48.26 28.41 -49.25
C ARG A 299 49.34 28.81 -50.25
N GLU A 300 50.42 29.43 -49.79
CA GLU A 300 51.57 29.79 -50.63
C GLU A 300 52.27 28.56 -51.21
N VAL A 301 52.48 27.53 -50.38
CA VAL A 301 53.04 26.25 -50.85
C VAL A 301 52.11 25.60 -51.88
N ALA A 302 50.80 25.56 -51.62
CA ALA A 302 49.82 25.02 -52.56
C ALA A 302 49.80 25.79 -53.90
N ALA A 303 49.87 27.13 -53.86
CA ALA A 303 49.94 27.96 -55.06
C ALA A 303 51.22 27.67 -55.86
N THR A 304 52.35 27.50 -55.18
CA THR A 304 53.63 27.14 -55.82
C THR A 304 53.56 25.77 -56.50
N ILE A 305 52.97 24.76 -55.82
CA ILE A 305 52.76 23.42 -56.40
C ILE A 305 51.83 23.51 -57.62
N ALA A 306 50.74 24.26 -57.53
CA ALA A 306 49.78 24.44 -58.62
C ALA A 306 50.43 25.13 -59.84
N ALA A 307 51.25 26.16 -59.62
CA ALA A 307 52.00 26.84 -60.67
C ALA A 307 52.97 25.88 -61.39
N ARG A 308 53.73 25.07 -60.63
CA ARG A 308 54.61 24.04 -61.19
C ARG A 308 53.84 22.99 -61.98
N ALA A 309 52.68 22.56 -61.48
CA ALA A 309 51.82 21.60 -62.18
C ALA A 309 51.21 22.19 -63.47
N LEU A 310 50.88 23.48 -63.48
CA LEU A 310 50.43 24.18 -64.69
C LEU A 310 51.54 24.23 -65.75
N VAL A 311 52.76 24.63 -65.36
CA VAL A 311 53.93 24.66 -66.26
C VAL A 311 54.21 23.28 -66.86
N ARG A 312 54.18 22.22 -66.05
CA ARG A 312 54.32 20.86 -66.56
C ARG A 312 53.24 20.52 -67.59
N ARG A 313 51.97 20.83 -67.29
CA ARG A 313 50.84 20.61 -68.22
C ARG A 313 51.01 21.39 -69.52
N THR A 314 51.41 22.65 -69.46
CA THR A 314 51.64 23.46 -70.68
C THR A 314 52.78 22.89 -71.52
N HIS A 315 53.87 22.40 -70.89
CA HIS A 315 54.93 21.71 -71.62
C HIS A 315 54.46 20.40 -72.25
N THR A 316 53.61 19.63 -71.56
CA THR A 316 53.07 18.38 -72.11
C THR A 316 52.21 18.67 -73.34
N VAL A 317 51.29 19.63 -73.22
CA VAL A 317 50.43 20.08 -74.32
C VAL A 317 51.27 20.61 -75.48
N ALA A 318 52.27 21.46 -75.23
CA ALA A 318 53.14 21.97 -76.28
C ALA A 318 53.91 20.84 -77.00
N ALA A 319 54.39 19.83 -76.28
CA ALA A 319 55.05 18.67 -76.86
C ALA A 319 54.09 17.76 -77.64
N ASP A 320 52.83 17.62 -77.19
CA ASP A 320 51.78 16.92 -77.93
C ASP A 320 51.43 17.67 -79.23
N THR A 321 51.23 18.99 -79.16
CA THR A 321 50.96 19.84 -80.34
C THR A 321 52.12 19.78 -81.33
N ALA A 322 53.37 19.91 -80.87
CA ALA A 322 54.54 19.83 -81.75
C ALA A 322 54.66 18.46 -82.44
N ARG A 323 54.36 17.36 -81.72
CA ARG A 323 54.30 16.01 -82.31
C ARG A 323 53.19 15.89 -83.34
N HIS A 324 52.02 16.45 -83.07
CA HIS A 324 50.90 16.47 -84.00
C HIS A 324 51.24 17.28 -85.26
N ASP A 325 51.79 18.49 -85.13
CA ASP A 325 52.19 19.33 -86.25
C ASP A 325 53.31 18.70 -87.09
N ALA A 326 54.25 18.01 -86.46
CA ALA A 326 55.28 17.24 -87.17
C ALA A 326 54.67 16.08 -87.97
N ALA A 327 53.71 15.34 -87.39
CA ALA A 327 52.99 14.28 -88.09
C ALA A 327 52.17 14.82 -89.28
N VAL A 328 51.50 15.97 -89.11
CA VAL A 328 50.76 16.65 -90.19
C VAL A 328 51.71 17.12 -91.30
N ARG A 329 52.86 17.70 -90.97
CA ARG A 329 53.87 18.13 -91.97
C ARG A 329 54.46 16.94 -92.74
N ALA A 330 54.77 15.84 -92.06
CA ALA A 330 55.23 14.61 -92.69
C ALA A 330 54.19 14.02 -93.65
N ALA A 331 52.91 13.97 -93.24
CA ALA A 331 51.82 13.52 -94.10
C ALA A 331 51.59 14.42 -95.34
N ARG A 332 52.00 15.69 -95.27
CA ARG A 332 51.92 16.67 -96.37
C ARG A 332 53.21 16.78 -97.21
N GLY A 333 54.26 16.00 -96.90
CA GLY A 333 55.51 15.99 -97.66
C GLY A 333 56.42 17.21 -97.45
N LEU A 334 56.26 17.96 -96.35
CA LEU A 334 57.05 19.16 -96.05
C LEU A 334 58.19 18.81 -95.07
N HIS A 335 59.43 18.72 -95.57
CA HIS A 335 60.63 18.48 -94.73
C HIS A 335 61.00 19.73 -93.90
N PRO A 336 61.60 19.59 -92.69
CA PRO A 336 61.82 20.73 -91.78
C PRO A 336 62.97 21.65 -92.19
N ASP A 337 63.90 21.16 -93.01
CA ASP A 337 64.94 21.97 -93.63
C ASP A 337 64.51 22.24 -95.07
N GLY A 338 64.45 23.51 -95.46
CA GLY A 338 64.11 23.98 -96.82
C GLY A 338 65.14 23.57 -97.88
N GLY A 339 65.68 22.36 -97.81
CA GLY A 339 66.50 21.73 -98.83
C GLY A 339 65.61 21.08 -99.87
N ASN A 340 65.33 21.83 -100.93
CA ASN A 340 64.88 21.28 -102.20
C ASN A 340 66.01 20.42 -102.78
N THR A 341 66.07 19.14 -102.44
CA THR A 341 66.89 18.17 -103.17
C THR A 341 66.02 17.54 -104.25
N ASP A 342 65.99 18.20 -105.41
CA ASP A 342 65.64 17.57 -106.68
C ASP A 342 66.84 17.71 -107.62
N GLN A 343 67.77 16.75 -107.52
CA GLN A 343 68.70 16.38 -108.57
C GLN A 343 68.72 14.84 -108.68
N HIS A 344 67.97 14.33 -109.65
CA HIS A 344 68.34 13.33 -110.66
C HIS A 344 67.15 12.42 -111.03
N ARG A 345 66.48 12.70 -112.15
CA ARG A 345 66.69 12.02 -113.44
C ARG A 345 65.81 12.61 -114.53
#